data_AF-A0A952TAQ9-F1
#
_entry.id   AF-A0A952TAQ9-F1
#
_cell.length_a   1.000
_cell.length_b   1.000
_cell.length_c   1.000
_cell.angle_alpha   90.00
_cell.angle_beta   90.00
_cell.angle_gamma   90.00
#
_symmetry.space_group_name_H-M   'P 1'
#
loop_
_entity.id
_entity.type
_entity.pdbx_description
1 polymer ?
#
loop_
_entity_poly.entity_id
_entity_poly.type
_entity_poly.pdbx_seq_one_letter_code
_entity_poly.pdbx_strand_id
1 'polypeptide(L)'
;MLDILKLMPSEHFGEIIIDSLIKNNKFYPTRNSEEEIIKYTLTDVNDTTGTLRIEMTFETGQRGFIIRELRRIKVKDNEFIIVYSVINGAPIAFGQSELITYRLKRGQLTKTKQSLLPSNIGLADFVKPNTPDSVIEKYSGYSNHSYDLTYSGDNICYVLYESFDSFGIDKSWLLGNKIQFIFERREFKRGSPSFSEE
;
A
#
# COMPACT_ATOMS: atom_id res chain seq x y z
N MET A 1 -1.97 13.29 -10.88
CA MET A 1 -1.20 12.44 -9.94
C MET A 1 0.28 12.42 -10.28
N LEU A 2 0.63 12.40 -11.57
CA LEU A 2 2.02 12.39 -12.04
C LEU A 2 2.85 13.59 -11.55
N ASP A 3 2.26 14.78 -11.43
CA ASP A 3 2.96 15.95 -10.87
C ASP A 3 3.37 15.73 -9.41
N ILE A 4 2.53 15.04 -8.63
CA ILE A 4 2.86 14.71 -7.23
C ILE A 4 4.00 13.70 -7.19
N LEU A 5 4.00 12.70 -8.08
CA LEU A 5 5.10 11.75 -8.20
C LEU A 5 6.44 12.46 -8.43
N LYS A 6 6.47 13.52 -9.25
CA LYS A 6 7.66 14.34 -9.49
C LYS A 6 8.09 15.20 -8.30
N LEU A 7 7.18 15.52 -7.39
CA LEU A 7 7.46 16.28 -6.17
C LEU A 7 7.93 15.39 -5.01
N MET A 8 7.76 14.07 -5.12
CA MET A 8 8.17 13.14 -4.07
C MET A 8 9.70 13.12 -3.97
N PRO A 9 10.26 13.02 -2.74
CA PRO A 9 11.70 12.92 -2.55
C PRO A 9 12.32 11.75 -3.31
N SER A 10 13.45 11.98 -3.99
CA SER A 10 14.07 10.99 -4.88
C SER A 10 14.54 9.72 -4.17
N GLU A 11 14.87 9.82 -2.87
CA GLU A 11 15.29 8.68 -2.06
C GLU A 11 14.26 7.54 -2.01
N HIS A 12 12.98 7.84 -2.24
CA HIS A 12 11.90 6.84 -2.29
C HIS A 12 11.95 5.92 -3.50
N PHE A 13 12.60 6.37 -4.56
CA PHE A 13 12.57 5.72 -5.87
C PHE A 13 13.91 5.07 -6.23
N GLY A 14 14.95 5.29 -5.43
CA GLY A 14 16.27 4.71 -5.65
C GLY A 14 16.80 5.01 -7.05
N GLU A 15 16.95 3.97 -7.87
CA GLU A 15 17.48 4.07 -9.24
C GLU A 15 16.43 4.45 -10.31
N ILE A 16 15.14 4.55 -9.94
CA ILE A 16 14.08 4.83 -10.91
C ILE A 16 14.17 6.28 -11.40
N ILE A 17 14.31 6.45 -12.71
CA ILE A 17 14.19 7.77 -13.35
C ILE A 17 12.70 8.07 -13.57
N ILE A 18 12.11 8.87 -12.69
CA ILE A 18 10.66 9.17 -12.67
C ILE A 18 10.13 9.67 -14.01
N ASP A 19 10.82 10.61 -14.68
CA ASP A 19 10.37 11.12 -15.97
C ASP A 19 10.34 10.04 -17.06
N SER A 20 11.28 9.10 -17.03
CA SER A 20 11.31 7.97 -17.97
C SER A 20 10.18 6.98 -17.67
N LEU A 21 9.94 6.69 -16.39
CA LEU A 21 8.83 5.84 -15.96
C LEU A 21 7.48 6.44 -16.39
N ILE A 22 7.27 7.73 -16.18
CA ILE A 22 6.03 8.44 -16.57
C ILE A 22 5.86 8.41 -18.10
N LYS A 23 6.92 8.67 -18.86
CA LYS A 23 6.85 8.72 -20.32
C LYS A 23 6.48 7.37 -20.94
N ASN A 24 7.00 6.28 -20.39
CA ASN A 24 6.92 4.95 -21.00
C ASN A 24 5.99 3.99 -20.26
N ASN A 25 5.44 4.40 -19.11
CA ASN A 25 4.75 3.57 -18.11
C ASN A 25 5.58 2.38 -17.57
N LYS A 26 6.86 2.30 -17.96
CA LYS A 26 7.79 1.26 -17.54
C LYS A 26 9.22 1.80 -17.48
N PHE A 27 10.02 1.21 -16.60
CA PHE A 27 11.42 1.54 -16.45
C PHE A 27 12.25 0.28 -16.18
N TYR A 28 13.37 0.17 -16.89
CA TYR A 28 14.36 -0.89 -16.71
C TYR A 28 15.65 -0.27 -16.17
N PRO A 29 16.12 -0.67 -14.99
CA PRO A 29 17.39 -0.22 -14.46
C PRO A 29 18.57 -0.56 -15.37
N THR A 30 19.60 0.28 -15.35
CA THR A 30 20.84 0.04 -16.09
C THR A 30 21.66 -1.13 -15.55
N ARG A 31 21.40 -1.57 -14.31
CA ARG A 31 22.09 -2.69 -13.67
C ARG A 31 21.52 -4.07 -14.04
N ASN A 32 20.47 -4.13 -14.84
CA ASN A 32 19.91 -5.40 -15.29
C ASN A 32 20.99 -6.22 -16.00
N SER A 33 20.96 -7.53 -15.77
CA SER A 33 21.80 -8.52 -16.45
C SER A 33 20.93 -9.56 -17.13
N GLU A 34 21.54 -10.46 -17.90
CA GLU A 34 20.82 -11.60 -18.50
C GLU A 34 20.25 -12.56 -17.44
N GLU A 35 20.85 -12.59 -16.24
CA GLU A 35 20.43 -13.44 -15.12
C GLU A 35 19.37 -12.79 -14.22
N GLU A 36 19.29 -11.45 -14.21
CA GLU A 36 18.36 -10.69 -13.39
C GLU A 36 17.85 -9.46 -14.15
N ILE A 37 16.60 -9.52 -14.62
CA ILE A 37 15.93 -8.42 -15.31
C ILE A 37 14.84 -7.85 -14.40
N ILE A 38 15.11 -6.69 -13.81
CA ILE A 38 14.14 -5.93 -13.02
C ILE A 38 13.37 -4.99 -13.94
N LYS A 39 12.04 -4.93 -13.75
CA LYS A 39 11.15 -4.00 -14.40
C LYS A 39 10.31 -3.27 -13.37
N TYR A 40 10.22 -1.96 -13.49
CA TYR A 40 9.25 -1.13 -12.79
C TYR A 40 8.11 -0.77 -13.76
N THR A 41 6.86 -0.90 -13.33
CA THR A 41 5.67 -0.55 -14.11
C THR A 41 4.84 0.47 -13.34
N LEU A 42 4.40 1.54 -14.01
CA LEU A 42 3.46 2.51 -13.47
C LEU A 42 2.04 2.10 -13.83
N THR A 43 1.21 1.83 -12.83
CA THR A 43 -0.19 1.38 -12.98
C THR A 43 -1.12 2.23 -12.10
N ASP A 44 -2.42 2.00 -12.25
CA ASP A 44 -3.47 2.53 -11.36
C ASP A 44 -3.46 4.05 -11.19
N VAL A 45 -2.96 4.76 -12.21
CA VAL A 45 -2.95 6.23 -12.26
C VAL A 45 -4.38 6.69 -12.44
N ASN A 46 -4.98 7.22 -11.38
CA ASN A 46 -6.35 7.70 -11.37
C ASN A 46 -6.42 9.08 -10.70
N ASP A 47 -6.73 10.11 -11.48
CA ASP A 47 -6.80 11.48 -10.97
C ASP A 47 -8.06 11.75 -10.14
N THR A 48 -9.13 10.98 -10.35
CA THR A 48 -10.39 11.07 -9.63
C THR A 48 -10.23 10.56 -8.21
N THR A 49 -9.75 9.33 -8.03
CA THR A 49 -9.45 8.75 -6.71
C THR A 49 -8.14 9.29 -6.12
N GLY A 50 -7.31 9.92 -6.96
CA GLY A 50 -6.03 10.48 -6.57
C GLY A 50 -4.98 9.41 -6.28
N THR A 51 -4.99 8.30 -7.01
CA THR A 51 -4.10 7.15 -6.77
C THR A 51 -3.09 6.96 -7.90
N LEU A 52 -1.96 6.32 -7.57
CA LEU A 52 -1.08 5.66 -8.54
C LEU A 52 -0.31 4.53 -7.84
N ARG A 53 0.22 3.61 -8.63
CA ARG A 53 1.03 2.48 -8.17
C ARG A 53 2.25 2.26 -9.06
N ILE A 54 3.37 1.91 -8.43
CA ILE A 54 4.60 1.52 -9.12
C ILE A 54 4.99 0.13 -8.62
N GLU A 55 5.02 -0.83 -9.53
CA GLU A 55 5.35 -2.22 -9.22
C GLU A 55 6.71 -2.61 -9.76
N MET A 56 7.57 -3.14 -8.90
CA MET A 56 8.81 -3.80 -9.27
C MET A 56 8.55 -5.31 -9.39
N THR A 57 8.92 -5.87 -10.55
CA THR A 57 8.83 -7.30 -10.85
C THR A 57 10.12 -7.77 -11.52
N PHE A 58 10.38 -9.07 -11.47
CA PHE A 58 11.46 -9.71 -12.23
C PHE A 58 10.90 -10.40 -13.47
N GLU A 59 11.52 -10.20 -14.63
CA GLU A 59 11.17 -10.92 -15.87
C GLU A 59 11.89 -12.27 -15.98
N THR A 60 12.89 -12.50 -15.12
CA THR A 60 13.72 -13.72 -15.06
C THR A 60 13.20 -14.80 -14.10
N GLY A 61 11.99 -14.62 -13.55
CA GLY A 61 11.26 -15.65 -12.79
C GLY A 61 11.41 -15.60 -11.26
N GLN A 62 12.26 -14.72 -10.72
CA GLN A 62 12.31 -14.43 -9.29
C GLN A 62 10.93 -13.89 -8.83
N ARG A 63 10.51 -14.24 -7.62
CA ARG A 63 9.17 -13.91 -7.10
C ARG A 63 9.17 -12.72 -6.15
N GLY A 64 10.32 -12.09 -5.90
CA GLY A 64 10.37 -10.89 -5.07
C GLY A 64 9.66 -9.71 -5.75
N PHE A 65 9.05 -8.84 -4.96
CA PHE A 65 8.41 -7.63 -5.48
C PHE A 65 8.58 -6.44 -4.54
N ILE A 66 8.43 -5.25 -5.10
CA ILE A 66 8.24 -4.01 -4.35
C ILE A 66 7.08 -3.25 -5.01
N ILE A 67 6.07 -2.91 -4.23
CA ILE A 67 4.95 -2.08 -4.64
C ILE A 67 5.10 -0.74 -3.91
N ARG A 68 5.06 0.36 -4.66
CA ARG A 68 4.98 1.73 -4.13
C ARG A 68 3.65 2.33 -4.54
N GLU A 69 2.92 2.86 -3.58
CA GLU A 69 1.63 3.47 -3.84
C GLU A 69 1.60 4.90 -3.34
N LEU A 70 0.87 5.75 -4.05
CA LEU A 70 0.56 7.10 -3.63
C LEU A 70 -0.93 7.32 -3.67
N ARG A 71 -1.42 8.02 -2.64
CA ARG A 71 -2.80 8.52 -2.61
C ARG A 71 -2.87 9.97 -2.17
N ARG A 72 -3.56 10.78 -2.97
CA ARG A 72 -3.86 12.18 -2.71
C ARG A 72 -5.27 12.31 -2.14
N ILE A 73 -5.38 12.93 -0.98
CA ILE A 73 -6.66 13.22 -0.32
C ILE A 73 -6.80 14.73 -0.17
N LYS A 74 -7.92 15.28 -0.64
CA LYS A 74 -8.20 16.72 -0.54
C LYS A 74 -8.60 17.08 0.89
N VAL A 75 -7.91 18.05 1.49
CA VAL A 75 -8.26 18.57 2.82
C VAL A 75 -9.17 19.79 2.69
N LYS A 76 -8.75 20.74 1.86
CA LYS A 76 -9.46 21.97 1.48
C LYS A 76 -8.75 22.58 0.28
N ASP A 77 -9.23 23.71 -0.21
CA ASP A 77 -8.69 24.38 -1.41
C ASP A 77 -7.15 24.43 -1.45
N ASN A 78 -6.59 23.83 -2.50
CA ASN A 78 -5.15 23.74 -2.77
C ASN A 78 -4.30 23.15 -1.62
N GLU A 79 -4.92 22.39 -0.72
CA GLU A 79 -4.28 21.65 0.37
C GLU A 79 -4.66 20.18 0.31
N PHE A 80 -3.66 19.31 0.21
CA PHE A 80 -3.82 17.87 0.12
C PHE A 80 -2.96 17.16 1.16
N ILE A 81 -3.44 16.00 1.61
CA ILE A 81 -2.59 14.97 2.21
C ILE A 81 -2.16 14.02 1.11
N ILE A 82 -0.87 13.70 1.07
CA ILE A 82 -0.34 12.62 0.23
C ILE A 82 0.07 11.48 1.15
N VAL A 83 -0.49 10.30 0.96
CA VAL A 83 -0.08 9.07 1.62
C VAL A 83 0.82 8.31 0.67
N TYR A 84 2.00 7.92 1.16
CA TYR A 84 2.97 7.10 0.45
C TYR A 84 3.15 5.78 1.19
N SER A 85 3.08 4.68 0.47
CA SER A 85 3.13 3.32 1.00
C SER A 85 4.15 2.52 0.19
N VAL A 86 4.98 1.73 0.88
CA VAL A 86 5.83 0.72 0.27
C VAL A 86 5.55 -0.64 0.88
N ILE A 87 5.19 -1.59 0.03
CA ILE A 87 4.97 -3.00 0.34
C ILE A 87 6.06 -3.79 -0.37
N ASN A 88 6.70 -4.74 0.31
CA ASN A 88 7.69 -5.60 -0.32
C ASN A 88 7.76 -6.99 0.32
N GLY A 89 8.37 -7.91 -0.40
CA GLY A 89 8.56 -9.29 0.03
C GLY A 89 8.40 -10.26 -1.14
N ALA A 90 7.81 -11.41 -0.84
CA ALA A 90 7.44 -12.45 -1.80
C ALA A 90 5.93 -12.75 -1.67
N PRO A 91 5.27 -13.35 -2.69
CA PRO A 91 3.82 -13.56 -2.70
C PRO A 91 3.23 -14.23 -1.46
N ILE A 92 4.01 -15.08 -0.78
CA ILE A 92 3.57 -15.79 0.43
C ILE A 92 4.01 -15.11 1.74
N ALA A 93 4.92 -14.15 1.67
CA ALA A 93 5.54 -13.50 2.83
C ALA A 93 5.95 -12.07 2.46
N PHE A 94 5.09 -11.11 2.78
CA PHE A 94 5.30 -9.70 2.49
C PHE A 94 4.66 -8.82 3.55
N GLY A 95 5.06 -7.56 3.59
CA GLY A 95 4.47 -6.60 4.52
C GLY A 95 4.70 -5.16 4.12
N GLN A 96 4.10 -4.28 4.91
CA GLN A 96 4.30 -2.84 4.82
C GLN A 96 5.69 -2.47 5.35
N SER A 97 6.62 -2.08 4.49
CA SER A 97 7.94 -1.63 4.91
C SER A 97 8.00 -0.14 5.24
N GLU A 98 7.15 0.67 4.60
CA GLU A 98 7.13 2.11 4.80
C GLU A 98 5.71 2.66 4.64
N LEU A 99 5.32 3.59 5.52
CA LEU A 99 4.09 4.34 5.42
C LEU A 99 4.36 5.78 5.88
N ILE A 100 4.24 6.73 4.96
CA ILE A 100 4.52 8.15 5.23
C ILE A 100 3.37 8.99 4.75
N THR A 101 3.06 10.02 5.53
CA THR A 101 2.16 11.09 5.12
C THR A 101 2.91 12.39 4.86
N TYR A 102 2.50 13.10 3.81
CA TYR A 102 2.96 14.42 3.45
C TYR A 102 1.77 15.38 3.40
N ARG A 103 2.05 16.66 3.59
CA ARG A 103 1.13 17.73 3.26
C ARG A 103 1.62 18.44 2.00
N LEU A 104 0.74 18.58 1.01
CA LEU A 104 0.97 19.39 -0.18
C LEU A 104 0.15 20.67 -0.07
N LYS A 105 0.81 21.82 -0.01
CA LYS A 105 0.15 23.13 0.07
C LYS A 105 0.85 24.12 -0.84
N ARG A 106 0.11 24.73 -1.76
CA ARG A 106 0.65 25.70 -2.74
C ARG A 106 1.87 25.15 -3.50
N GLY A 107 1.79 23.88 -3.93
CA GLY A 107 2.86 23.21 -4.67
C GLY A 107 4.04 22.72 -3.81
N GLN A 108 4.11 23.07 -2.52
CA GLN A 108 5.16 22.60 -1.63
C GLN A 108 4.74 21.33 -0.90
N LEU A 109 5.53 20.28 -1.05
CA LEU A 109 5.39 19.02 -0.33
C LEU A 109 6.21 19.05 0.96
N THR A 110 5.61 18.69 2.09
CA THR A 110 6.29 18.65 3.41
C THR A 110 5.91 17.38 4.14
N LYS A 111 6.90 16.60 4.58
CA LYS A 111 6.69 15.38 5.38
C LYS A 111 6.00 15.74 6.70
N THR A 112 4.95 15.01 7.08
CA THR A 112 4.35 15.21 8.40
C THR A 112 5.24 14.61 9.48
N LYS A 113 5.26 15.21 10.67
CA LYS A 113 6.08 14.72 11.80
C LYS A 113 5.59 13.37 12.33
N GLN A 114 4.28 13.13 12.26
CA GLN A 114 3.63 11.90 12.66
C GLN A 114 2.82 11.36 11.49
N SER A 115 2.75 10.03 11.35
CA SER A 115 1.85 9.39 10.40
C SER A 115 0.40 9.67 10.81
N LEU A 116 -0.44 10.04 9.84
CA LEU A 116 -1.88 10.21 10.08
C LEU A 116 -2.64 8.87 10.10
N LEU A 117 -2.03 7.81 9.58
CA LEU A 117 -2.53 6.44 9.63
C LEU A 117 -1.79 5.65 10.71
N PRO A 118 -2.47 4.80 11.50
CA PRO A 118 -1.83 4.01 12.53
C PRO A 118 -0.87 2.97 11.94
N SER A 119 0.32 2.82 12.53
CA SER A 119 1.31 1.81 12.14
C SER A 119 1.09 0.45 12.81
N ASN A 120 0.33 0.43 13.92
CA ASN A 120 0.17 -0.75 14.77
C ASN A 120 -1.20 -1.39 14.51
N ILE A 121 -1.40 -1.90 13.29
CA ILE A 121 -2.52 -2.78 12.95
C ILE A 121 -1.92 -4.17 12.70
N GLY A 122 -2.54 -5.21 13.23
CA GLY A 122 -2.12 -6.60 12.99
C GLY A 122 -3.29 -7.57 12.93
N LEU A 123 -3.00 -8.86 12.90
CA LEU A 123 -4.04 -9.91 12.81
C LEU A 123 -5.11 -9.79 13.91
N ALA A 124 -4.72 -9.42 15.13
CA ALA A 124 -5.63 -9.26 16.26
C ALA A 124 -6.75 -8.22 16.02
N ASP A 125 -6.53 -7.25 15.12
CA ASP A 125 -7.54 -6.27 14.74
C ASP A 125 -8.66 -6.85 13.88
N PHE A 126 -8.47 -8.06 13.34
CA PHE A 126 -9.41 -8.75 12.46
C PHE A 126 -10.11 -9.93 13.14
N VAL A 127 -9.75 -10.29 14.39
CA VAL A 127 -10.30 -11.49 15.05
C VAL A 127 -11.50 -11.16 15.93
N LYS A 128 -12.45 -12.09 16.01
CA LYS A 128 -13.61 -11.98 16.91
C LYS A 128 -13.15 -11.96 18.38
N PRO A 129 -13.88 -11.25 19.26
CA PRO A 129 -13.66 -11.35 20.70
C PRO A 129 -13.73 -12.82 21.14
N ASN A 130 -12.81 -13.23 22.02
CA ASN A 130 -12.66 -14.61 22.52
C ASN A 130 -12.15 -15.65 21.51
N THR A 131 -11.60 -15.24 20.37
CA THR A 131 -10.81 -16.16 19.53
C THR A 131 -9.63 -16.69 20.35
N PRO A 132 -9.43 -18.02 20.48
CA PRO A 132 -8.32 -18.56 21.26
C PRO A 132 -6.96 -18.10 20.74
N ASP A 133 -6.01 -17.81 21.63
CA ASP A 133 -4.65 -17.37 21.26
C ASP A 133 -3.95 -18.39 20.35
N SER A 134 -4.22 -19.69 20.54
CA SER A 134 -3.69 -20.76 19.68
C SER A 134 -4.11 -20.64 18.22
N VAL A 135 -5.30 -20.06 17.94
CA VAL A 135 -5.76 -19.76 16.58
C VAL A 135 -4.98 -18.56 16.04
N ILE A 136 -4.86 -17.50 16.84
CA ILE A 136 -4.15 -16.27 16.44
C ILE A 136 -2.67 -16.56 16.14
N GLU A 137 -1.99 -17.26 17.02
CA GLU A 137 -0.58 -17.67 16.85
C GLU A 137 -0.39 -18.53 15.61
N LYS A 138 -1.24 -19.56 15.44
CA LYS A 138 -1.19 -20.44 14.26
C LYS A 138 -1.26 -19.65 12.96
N TYR A 139 -2.06 -18.60 12.88
CA TYR A 139 -2.28 -17.84 11.63
C TYR A 139 -1.40 -16.59 11.49
N SER A 140 -0.81 -16.10 12.57
CA SER A 140 0.09 -14.93 12.56
C SER A 140 1.27 -15.05 11.58
N GLY A 141 1.85 -16.25 11.46
CA GLY A 141 3.00 -16.52 10.58
C GLY A 141 2.65 -16.65 9.09
N TYR A 142 1.35 -16.60 8.76
CA TYR A 142 0.84 -16.79 7.41
C TYR A 142 -0.01 -15.59 6.94
N SER A 143 -0.32 -14.65 7.83
CA SER A 143 -1.02 -13.43 7.50
C SER A 143 -0.05 -12.39 6.96
N ASN A 144 -0.27 -11.94 5.73
CA ASN A 144 0.33 -10.71 5.22
C ASN A 144 -0.71 -9.61 5.36
N HIS A 145 -0.30 -8.42 5.77
CA HIS A 145 -1.21 -7.30 5.88
C HIS A 145 -0.51 -5.98 5.61
N SER A 146 -1.20 -5.09 4.89
CA SER A 146 -0.66 -3.78 4.54
C SER A 146 -1.77 -2.80 4.19
N TYR A 147 -1.41 -1.53 4.09
CA TYR A 147 -2.31 -0.55 3.49
C TYR A 147 -2.35 -0.75 1.99
N ASP A 148 -3.55 -0.84 1.44
CA ASP A 148 -3.84 -0.71 0.03
C ASP A 148 -4.38 0.70 -0.21
N LEU A 149 -3.56 1.53 -0.84
CA LEU A 149 -3.94 2.90 -1.19
C LEU A 149 -4.73 2.94 -2.49
N THR A 150 -4.65 1.90 -3.33
CA THR A 150 -5.32 1.82 -4.64
C THR A 150 -6.67 1.13 -4.60
N TYR A 151 -7.06 0.56 -3.47
CA TYR A 151 -8.36 -0.07 -3.27
C TYR A 151 -9.51 0.83 -3.75
N SER A 152 -10.47 0.22 -4.44
CA SER A 152 -11.60 0.92 -5.05
C SER A 152 -12.38 1.78 -4.06
N GLY A 153 -12.73 3.00 -4.47
CA GLY A 153 -13.48 3.97 -3.67
C GLY A 153 -12.63 5.08 -3.04
N ASP A 154 -13.25 5.87 -2.17
CA ASP A 154 -12.67 7.11 -1.62
C ASP A 154 -11.82 6.90 -0.36
N ASN A 155 -11.82 5.69 0.20
CA ASN A 155 -11.15 5.35 1.46
C ASN A 155 -9.81 4.65 1.24
N ILE A 156 -8.93 4.73 2.24
CA ILE A 156 -7.74 3.87 2.32
C ILE A 156 -8.13 2.58 3.05
N CYS A 157 -7.67 1.44 2.57
CA CYS A 157 -7.94 0.16 3.23
C CYS A 157 -6.66 -0.39 3.85
N TYR A 158 -6.78 -0.99 5.03
CA TYR A 158 -5.80 -1.93 5.56
C TYR A 158 -6.33 -3.33 5.29
N VAL A 159 -5.60 -4.10 4.50
CA VAL A 159 -6.06 -5.39 3.98
C VAL A 159 -5.26 -6.51 4.62
N LEU A 160 -5.98 -7.50 5.12
CA LEU A 160 -5.45 -8.80 5.49
C LEU A 160 -5.41 -9.64 4.20
N TYR A 161 -4.22 -9.76 3.62
CA TYR A 161 -4.00 -10.60 2.46
C TYR A 161 -3.86 -12.03 2.93
N GLU A 162 -4.85 -12.82 2.52
CA GLU A 162 -4.91 -14.21 2.87
C GLU A 162 -4.00 -15.00 1.93
N SER A 163 -2.90 -15.53 2.44
CA SER A 163 -2.24 -16.69 1.82
C SER A 163 -3.09 -17.98 1.99
N PHE A 164 -4.20 -17.86 2.72
CA PHE A 164 -5.04 -18.92 3.28
C PHE A 164 -6.07 -19.53 2.33
N ASP A 165 -6.48 -18.82 1.27
CA ASP A 165 -7.50 -19.33 0.34
C ASP A 165 -7.05 -20.63 -0.35
N SER A 166 -5.74 -20.80 -0.51
CA SER A 166 -5.11 -22.03 -1.01
C SER A 166 -5.31 -23.27 -0.12
N PHE A 167 -5.75 -23.09 1.13
CA PHE A 167 -5.74 -24.15 2.16
C PHE A 167 -7.11 -24.48 2.76
N GLY A 168 -8.21 -23.86 2.29
CA GLY A 168 -9.57 -24.17 2.78
C GLY A 168 -9.74 -23.94 4.28
N ILE A 169 -9.12 -22.90 4.82
CA ILE A 169 -9.11 -22.60 6.25
C ILE A 169 -10.47 -22.07 6.71
N ASP A 170 -10.95 -22.56 7.86
CA ASP A 170 -12.11 -22.00 8.55
C ASP A 170 -11.82 -20.54 8.95
N LYS A 171 -12.63 -19.61 8.43
CA LYS A 171 -12.55 -18.16 8.70
C LYS A 171 -13.58 -17.68 9.70
N SER A 172 -14.31 -18.60 10.35
CA SER A 172 -15.38 -18.27 11.30
C SER A 172 -14.92 -17.41 12.48
N TRP A 173 -13.61 -17.36 12.77
CA TRP A 173 -13.00 -16.53 13.80
C TRP A 173 -12.65 -15.09 13.36
N LEU A 174 -12.74 -14.77 12.06
CA LEU A 174 -12.50 -13.42 11.54
C LEU A 174 -13.76 -12.55 11.61
N LEU A 175 -13.55 -11.26 11.90
CA LEU A 175 -14.53 -10.17 11.75
C LEU A 175 -14.55 -9.63 10.32
N GLY A 176 -13.48 -9.82 9.56
CA GLY A 176 -13.32 -9.35 8.19
C GLY A 176 -11.89 -9.53 7.68
N ASN A 177 -11.65 -9.15 6.42
CA ASN A 177 -10.32 -9.12 5.80
C ASN A 177 -9.87 -7.71 5.37
N LYS A 178 -10.69 -6.68 5.63
CA LYS A 178 -10.30 -5.27 5.46
C LYS A 178 -10.78 -4.39 6.61
N ILE A 179 -10.02 -3.34 6.89
CA ILE A 179 -10.41 -2.21 7.74
C ILE A 179 -10.30 -0.94 6.90
N GLN A 180 -11.39 -0.17 6.81
CA GLN A 180 -11.39 1.09 6.07
C GLN A 180 -10.97 2.27 6.96
N PHE A 181 -10.25 3.21 6.36
CA PHE A 181 -9.85 4.48 6.96
C PHE A 181 -10.44 5.62 6.15
N ILE A 182 -11.38 6.33 6.77
CA ILE A 182 -12.11 7.45 6.16
C ILE A 182 -11.48 8.76 6.63
N PHE A 183 -11.10 9.63 5.70
CA PHE A 183 -10.53 10.92 6.07
C PHE A 183 -11.62 11.95 6.33
N GLU A 184 -11.81 12.33 7.60
CA GLU A 184 -12.82 13.30 8.02
C GLU A 184 -12.20 14.30 8.99
N ARG A 185 -12.60 15.58 8.91
CA ARG A 185 -12.19 16.61 9.87
C ARG A 185 -10.67 16.68 10.14
N ARG A 186 -9.86 16.34 9.12
CA ARG A 186 -8.38 16.31 9.13
C ARG A 186 -7.74 15.12 9.85
N GLU A 187 -8.49 14.07 10.11
CA GLU A 187 -8.02 12.83 10.71
C GLU A 187 -8.55 11.62 9.95
N PHE A 188 -7.85 10.48 10.05
CA PHE A 188 -8.39 9.22 9.56
C PHE A 188 -9.19 8.56 10.68
N LYS A 189 -10.47 8.32 10.41
CA LYS A 189 -11.32 7.50 11.25
C LYS A 189 -11.24 6.05 10.82
N ARG A 190 -10.93 5.20 11.78
CA ARG A 190 -10.89 3.76 11.61
C ARG A 190 -12.31 3.18 11.65
N GLY A 191 -12.70 2.46 10.60
CA GLY A 191 -13.93 1.69 10.57
C GLY A 191 -13.78 0.32 11.26
N SER A 192 -14.89 -0.42 11.34
CA SER A 192 -14.88 -1.81 11.78
C SER A 192 -14.31 -2.73 10.69
N PRO A 193 -13.70 -3.87 11.06
CA PRO A 193 -13.36 -4.91 10.10
C PRO A 193 -14.61 -5.37 9.32
N SER A 194 -14.43 -5.65 8.04
CA SER A 194 -15.47 -6.19 7.15
C SER A 194 -14.83 -7.09 6.10
N PHE A 195 -15.63 -7.94 5.45
CA PHE A 195 -15.17 -8.71 4.29
C PHE A 195 -15.26 -7.85 3.03
N SER A 196 -14.29 -7.99 2.14
CA SER A 196 -14.42 -7.48 0.77
C SER A 196 -15.60 -8.14 0.07
N GLU A 197 -16.37 -7.36 -0.68
CA GLU A 197 -17.39 -7.90 -1.57
C GLU A 197 -16.66 -8.54 -2.76
N GLU A 198 -17.02 -9.77 -3.12
CA GLU A 198 -16.50 -10.49 -4.30
C GLU A 198 -17.05 -9.92 -5.61
#